data_AF-A0A2X0XF20-F1
#
_entry.id   AF-A0A2X0XF20-F1
#
_cell.length_a   1.000
_cell.length_b   1.000
_cell.length_c   1.000
_cell.angle_alpha   90.00
_cell.angle_beta   90.00
_cell.angle_gamma   90.00
#
_symmetry.space_group_name_H-M   'P 1'
#
loop_
_entity.id
_entity.type
_entity.pdbx_description
1 polymer ?
#
loop_
_entity_poly.entity_id
_entity_poly.type
_entity_poly.pdbx_seq_one_letter_code
_entity_poly.pdbx_strand_id
1 'polypeptide(L)'
;MANTPYNGQKNVEEKKFIEILGDTVSGNQLIISIILSVAASFLGYQFGQWVFPKFADPQMINSYSLLTGITGILIVVAINTILFKPKRILVEDEASSHSLKEAFEDLQIDIDEEIRLIEEDPVTKKELEDFGILSSLQGLKGADKK
;
A
#
# COMPACT_ATOMS: atom_id res chain seq x y z
N MET A 1 -42.85 20.38 -3.19
CA MET A 1 -41.51 20.99 -3.12
C MET A 1 -41.23 21.30 -1.66
N ALA A 2 -40.48 20.44 -0.98
CA ALA A 2 -40.10 20.63 0.42
C ALA A 2 -38.57 20.62 0.47
N ASN A 3 -37.99 21.78 0.75
CA ASN A 3 -36.55 21.98 0.81
C ASN A 3 -36.13 21.72 2.25
N THR A 4 -35.62 20.52 2.54
CA THR A 4 -35.01 20.22 3.83
C THR A 4 -33.57 20.75 3.80
N PRO A 5 -33.19 21.71 4.66
CA PRO A 5 -31.81 22.17 4.73
C PRO A 5 -30.93 21.07 5.30
N TYR A 6 -29.98 20.57 4.50
CA TYR A 6 -28.94 19.65 4.94
C TYR A 6 -27.99 20.39 5.90
N ASN A 7 -28.32 20.39 7.20
CA ASN A 7 -27.40 20.75 8.27
C ASN A 7 -26.51 19.55 8.57
N GLY A 8 -25.26 19.63 8.12
CA GLY A 8 -24.25 18.62 8.37
C GLY A 8 -22.86 19.23 8.39
N GLN A 9 -22.61 20.17 9.30
CA GLN A 9 -21.24 20.45 9.74
C GLN A 9 -20.71 19.21 10.48
N LYS A 10 -20.33 18.18 9.72
CA LYS A 10 -19.35 17.21 10.18
C LYS A 10 -18.02 17.94 10.14
N ASN A 11 -17.40 18.14 11.30
CA ASN A 11 -15.97 18.40 11.40
C ASN A 11 -15.27 17.25 10.66
N VAL A 12 -14.98 17.45 9.38
CA VAL A 12 -14.07 16.58 8.64
C VAL A 12 -12.70 17.00 9.15
N GLU A 13 -12.20 16.32 10.18
CA GLU A 13 -10.77 16.33 10.43
C GLU A 13 -10.10 16.03 9.09
N GLU A 14 -9.38 17.02 8.54
CA GLU A 14 -8.48 16.82 7.42
C GLU A 14 -7.52 15.71 7.84
N LYS A 15 -7.80 14.48 7.41
CA LYS A 15 -6.92 13.35 7.66
C LYS A 15 -5.67 13.64 6.84
N LYS A 16 -4.65 14.14 7.52
CA LYS A 16 -3.33 14.36 6.93
C LYS A 16 -2.75 12.99 6.56
N PHE A 17 -2.86 12.65 5.30
CA PHE A 17 -2.19 11.49 4.71
C PHE A 17 -0.75 11.87 4.37
N ILE A 18 0.15 10.91 4.55
CA ILE A 18 1.58 11.03 4.29
C ILE A 18 1.94 9.89 3.36
N GLU A 19 2.74 10.17 2.33
CA GLU A 19 3.26 9.15 1.43
C GLU A 19 4.57 8.58 2.01
N ILE A 20 4.63 7.25 2.17
CA ILE A 20 5.80 6.54 2.65
C ILE A 20 6.04 5.37 1.70
N LEU A 21 7.21 5.33 1.06
CA LEU A 21 7.60 4.26 0.13
C LEU A 21 6.53 4.01 -0.97
N GLY A 22 5.89 5.07 -1.47
CA GLY A 22 4.83 4.99 -2.49
C GLY A 22 3.46 4.54 -1.96
N ASP A 23 3.30 4.33 -0.65
CA ASP A 23 2.00 4.02 -0.03
C ASP A 23 1.46 5.23 0.75
N THR A 24 0.17 5.50 0.61
CA THR A 24 -0.50 6.62 1.29
C THR A 24 -1.05 6.16 2.64
N VAL A 25 -0.40 6.59 3.71
CA VAL A 25 -0.76 6.21 5.09
C VAL A 25 -1.30 7.41 5.87
N SER A 26 -2.17 7.17 6.85
CA SER A 26 -2.63 8.26 7.72
C SER A 26 -1.60 8.53 8.83
N GLY A 27 -1.14 9.79 8.92
CA GLY A 27 -0.04 10.15 9.84
C GLY A 27 -0.35 9.86 11.31
N ASN A 28 -1.59 10.13 11.74
CA ASN A 28 -2.02 9.89 13.13
C ASN A 28 -1.99 8.40 13.49
N GLN A 29 -2.47 7.52 12.60
CA GLN A 29 -2.48 6.08 12.85
C GLN A 29 -1.06 5.50 12.86
N LEU A 30 -0.19 6.02 11.98
CA LEU A 30 1.21 5.63 11.94
C LEU A 30 1.90 5.93 13.28
N ILE A 31 1.79 7.15 13.79
CA ILE A 31 2.41 7.55 15.07
C ILE A 31 1.88 6.68 16.22
N ILE A 32 0.56 6.48 16.29
CA ILE A 32 -0.06 5.62 17.32
C ILE A 32 0.48 4.19 17.23
N SER A 33 0.62 3.63 16.02
CA SER A 33 1.12 2.27 15.82
C SER A 33 2.56 2.09 16.31
N ILE A 34 3.41 3.10 16.09
CA ILE A 34 4.82 3.11 16.54
C ILE A 34 4.86 3.14 18.06
N ILE A 35 4.11 4.06 18.69
CA ILE A 35 4.06 4.19 20.16
C ILE A 35 3.56 2.90 20.81
N LEU A 36 2.49 2.29 20.27
CA LEU A 36 1.97 1.02 20.76
C LEU A 36 3.00 -0.11 20.65
N SER A 37 3.74 -0.17 19.54
CA SER A 37 4.76 -1.21 19.32
C SER A 37 5.93 -1.09 20.30
N VAL A 38 6.42 0.14 20.53
CA VAL A 38 7.48 0.41 21.51
C VAL A 38 7.00 0.08 22.93
N ALA A 39 5.79 0.54 23.29
CA ALA A 39 5.21 0.27 24.61
C ALA A 39 5.03 -1.23 24.85
N ALA A 40 4.50 -1.98 23.88
CA ALA A 40 4.31 -3.41 24.01
C ALA A 40 5.62 -4.21 24.04
N SER A 41 6.66 -3.77 23.31
CA SER A 41 7.99 -4.36 23.43
C SER A 41 8.53 -4.24 24.85
N PHE A 42 8.43 -3.04 25.44
CA PHE A 42 8.89 -2.79 26.79
C PHE A 42 8.09 -3.58 27.83
N LEU A 43 6.76 -3.60 27.69
CA LEU A 43 5.87 -4.38 28.55
C LEU A 43 6.13 -5.89 28.43
N GLY A 44 6.35 -6.40 27.21
CA GLY A 44 6.67 -7.81 26.96
C GLY A 44 8.01 -8.21 27.57
N TYR A 45 9.01 -7.34 27.52
CA TYR A 45 10.29 -7.56 28.19
C TYR A 45 10.14 -7.55 29.72
N GLN A 46 9.46 -6.55 30.27
CA GLN A 46 9.22 -6.44 31.71
C GLN A 46 8.39 -7.63 32.24
N PHE A 47 7.42 -8.09 31.45
CA PHE A 47 6.62 -9.27 31.76
C PHE A 47 7.49 -10.54 31.80
N GLY A 48 8.40 -10.70 30.84
CA GLY A 48 9.40 -11.77 30.85
C GLY A 48 10.27 -11.73 32.10
N GLN A 49 10.76 -10.56 32.47
CA GLN A 49 11.56 -10.37 33.69
C GLN A 49 10.81 -10.70 34.97
N TRP A 50 9.48 -10.61 34.97
CA TRP A 50 8.66 -10.97 36.13
C TRP A 50 8.29 -12.47 36.18
N VAL A 51 8.12 -13.10 35.02
CA VAL A 51 7.67 -14.50 34.90
C VAL A 51 8.84 -15.48 34.95
N PHE A 52 9.92 -15.25 34.19
CA PHE A 52 11.01 -16.21 34.06
C PHE A 52 11.87 -16.44 35.30
N PRO A 53 12.03 -15.51 36.27
CA PRO A 53 12.75 -15.83 37.52
C PRO A 53 12.12 -16.96 38.34
N LYS A 54 10.85 -17.31 38.07
CA LYS A 54 10.15 -18.41 38.75
C LYS A 54 10.49 -19.79 38.17
N PHE A 55 11.06 -19.85 36.96
CA PHE A 55 11.20 -21.10 36.21
C PHE A 55 12.57 -21.28 35.52
N ALA A 56 13.38 -20.23 35.39
CA ALA A 56 14.64 -20.24 34.65
C ALA A 56 15.84 -19.80 35.51
N ASP A 57 17.02 -20.26 35.10
CA ASP A 57 18.30 -19.90 35.71
C ASP A 57 18.60 -18.39 35.49
N PRO A 58 19.17 -17.68 36.47
CA PRO A 58 19.51 -16.25 36.38
C PRO A 58 20.18 -15.80 35.08
N GLN A 59 21.03 -16.63 34.48
CA GLN A 59 21.71 -16.28 33.22
C GLN A 59 20.78 -16.28 32.00
N MET A 60 19.69 -17.05 32.03
CA MET A 60 18.76 -17.21 30.89
C MET A 60 17.58 -16.24 30.93
N ILE A 61 17.28 -15.66 32.10
CA ILE A 61 16.12 -14.76 32.30
C ILE A 61 16.15 -13.59 31.31
N ASN A 62 17.30 -12.96 31.10
CA ASN A 62 17.43 -11.84 30.18
C ASN A 62 17.13 -12.25 28.72
N SER A 63 17.67 -13.38 28.28
CA SER A 63 17.45 -13.90 26.92
C SER A 63 15.99 -14.27 26.68
N TYR A 64 15.34 -14.93 27.65
CA TYR A 64 13.92 -15.27 27.55
C TYR A 64 13.01 -14.04 27.64
N SER A 65 13.37 -13.04 28.43
CA SER A 65 12.65 -11.77 28.50
C SER A 65 12.74 -10.98 27.19
N LEU A 66 13.89 -11.03 26.51
CA LEU A 66 14.02 -10.45 25.17
C LEU A 66 13.05 -11.12 24.18
N LEU A 67 12.93 -12.46 24.25
CA LEU A 67 12.04 -13.23 23.39
C LEU A 67 10.56 -12.86 23.62
N THR A 68 10.15 -12.65 24.87
CA THR A 68 8.78 -12.18 25.17
C THR A 68 8.54 -10.74 24.72
N GLY A 69 9.56 -9.88 24.75
CA GLY A 69 9.50 -8.54 24.14
C GLY A 69 9.21 -8.61 22.64
N ILE A 70 9.93 -9.47 21.90
CA ILE A 70 9.70 -9.68 20.45
C ILE A 70 8.29 -10.22 20.21
N THR A 71 7.83 -11.18 21.01
CA THR A 71 6.48 -11.75 20.90
C THR A 71 5.41 -10.67 21.14
N GLY A 72 5.64 -9.77 22.10
CA GLY A 72 4.78 -8.60 22.34
C GLY A 72 4.64 -7.69 21.12
N ILE A 73 5.74 -7.44 20.40
CA ILE A 73 5.72 -6.67 19.15
C ILE A 73 4.86 -7.39 18.10
N LEU A 74 5.04 -8.70 17.90
CA LEU A 74 4.27 -9.46 16.91
C LEU A 74 2.76 -9.41 17.17
N ILE A 75 2.36 -9.48 18.44
CA ILE A 75 0.95 -9.36 18.83
C ILE A 75 0.41 -7.97 18.48
N VAL A 76 1.16 -6.90 18.76
CA VAL A 76 0.75 -5.54 18.41
C VAL A 76 0.70 -5.33 16.90
N VAL A 77 1.63 -5.90 16.13
CA VAL A 77 1.57 -5.88 14.66
C VAL A 77 0.27 -6.52 14.18
N ALA A 78 -0.08 -7.71 14.67
CA ALA A 78 -1.33 -8.37 14.30
C ALA A 78 -2.57 -7.52 14.67
N ILE A 79 -2.58 -6.92 15.86
CA ILE A 79 -3.66 -6.02 16.29
C ILE A 79 -3.73 -4.78 15.39
N ASN A 80 -2.59 -4.17 15.06
CA ASN A 80 -2.52 -3.00 14.19
C ASN A 80 -3.07 -3.31 12.79
N THR A 81 -2.76 -4.49 12.22
CA THR A 81 -3.32 -4.92 10.93
C THR A 81 -4.84 -5.04 10.97
N ILE A 82 -5.41 -5.52 12.08
CA ILE A 82 -6.87 -5.67 12.23
C ILE A 82 -7.54 -4.30 12.50
N LEU A 83 -6.91 -3.46 13.31
CA LEU A 83 -7.43 -2.15 13.73
C LEU A 83 -7.38 -1.13 12.58
N PHE A 84 -6.27 -1.12 11.83
CA PHE A 84 -6.04 -0.26 10.69
C PHE A 84 -6.31 -1.04 9.39
N LYS A 85 -7.57 -1.45 9.19
CA LYS A 85 -7.96 -2.14 7.96
C LYS A 85 -7.51 -1.37 6.72
N PRO A 86 -7.02 -2.06 5.67
CA PRO A 86 -6.61 -1.42 4.43
C PRO A 86 -7.81 -0.65 3.86
N LYS A 87 -7.64 0.66 3.68
CA LYS A 87 -8.69 1.55 3.15
C LYS A 87 -8.62 1.71 1.63
N ARG A 88 -7.80 0.90 0.96
CA ARG A 88 -7.69 0.92 -0.50
C ARG A 88 -9.04 0.55 -1.10
N ILE A 89 -9.68 1.53 -1.72
CA ILE A 89 -10.65 1.27 -2.77
C ILE A 89 -9.76 1.10 -4.00
N LEU A 90 -9.41 -0.14 -4.33
CA LEU A 90 -8.80 -0.43 -5.63
C LEU A 90 -9.92 -0.23 -6.65
N VAL A 91 -9.95 0.95 -7.25
CA VAL A 91 -10.69 1.12 -8.50
C VAL A 91 -9.76 0.51 -9.54
N GLU A 92 -9.90 -0.80 -9.76
CA GLU A 92 -9.38 -1.43 -10.96
C GLU A 92 -10.27 -0.93 -12.11
N ASP A 93 -10.01 0.29 -12.58
CA ASP A 93 -10.42 0.62 -13.93
C ASP A 93 -9.58 -0.31 -14.80
N GLU A 94 -10.20 -1.41 -15.27
CA GLU A 94 -9.63 -2.38 -16.21
C GLU A 94 -8.71 -1.63 -17.17
N ALA A 95 -7.39 -1.80 -17.05
CA ALA A 95 -6.33 -1.01 -17.70
C ALA A 95 -6.84 -0.28 -18.95
N SER A 96 -7.50 0.86 -18.72
CA SER A 96 -8.36 1.37 -19.78
C SER A 96 -7.41 1.93 -20.82
N SER A 97 -7.73 1.75 -22.09
CA SER A 97 -6.96 2.36 -23.18
C SER A 97 -6.66 3.84 -22.89
N HIS A 98 -7.55 4.53 -22.19
CA HIS A 98 -7.35 5.89 -21.70
C HIS A 98 -6.13 6.08 -20.78
N SER A 99 -5.91 5.20 -19.79
CA SER A 99 -4.77 5.28 -18.85
C SER A 99 -3.43 4.99 -19.55
N LEU A 100 -3.43 4.11 -20.55
CA LEU A 100 -2.24 3.87 -21.37
C LEU A 100 -1.93 5.06 -22.27
N LYS A 101 -2.94 5.70 -22.88
CA LYS A 101 -2.73 6.90 -23.70
C LYS A 101 -2.11 8.04 -22.89
N GLU A 102 -2.66 8.31 -21.70
CA GLU A 102 -2.17 9.36 -20.80
C GLU A 102 -0.70 9.12 -20.40
N ALA A 103 -0.32 7.88 -20.10
CA ALA A 103 1.07 7.53 -19.79
C ALA A 103 2.05 7.77 -20.97
N PHE A 104 1.61 7.50 -22.21
CA PHE A 104 2.40 7.78 -23.41
C PHE A 104 2.53 9.28 -23.69
N GLU A 105 1.46 10.06 -23.46
CA GLU A 105 1.47 11.53 -23.55
C GLU A 105 2.41 12.16 -22.50
N ASP A 106 2.36 11.69 -21.25
CA ASP A 106 3.23 12.14 -20.15
C ASP A 106 4.72 11.90 -20.46
N LEU A 107 5.02 10.78 -21.11
CA LEU A 107 6.37 10.42 -21.54
C LEU A 107 6.78 11.09 -22.87
N GLN A 108 5.88 11.83 -23.52
CA GLN A 108 6.09 12.45 -24.84
C GLN A 108 6.48 11.43 -25.92
N ILE A 109 5.94 10.22 -25.85
CA ILE A 109 6.21 9.13 -26.80
C ILE A 109 5.10 9.13 -27.85
N ASP A 110 5.50 9.13 -29.13
CA ASP A 110 4.55 8.96 -30.25
C ASP A 110 4.10 7.50 -30.33
N ILE A 111 2.83 7.26 -30.02
CA ILE A 111 2.26 5.91 -29.97
C ILE A 111 2.17 5.26 -31.35
N ASP A 112 1.98 6.03 -32.42
CA ASP A 112 1.86 5.49 -33.78
C ASP A 112 3.24 5.02 -34.28
N GLU A 113 4.31 5.77 -33.96
CA GLU A 113 5.68 5.35 -34.29
C GLU A 113 6.14 4.17 -33.43
N GLU A 114 5.78 4.12 -32.14
CA GLU A 114 6.12 2.97 -31.28
C GLU A 114 5.44 1.68 -31.77
N ILE A 115 4.16 1.75 -32.15
CA ILE A 115 3.45 0.60 -32.75
C ILE A 115 4.14 0.15 -34.04
N ARG A 116 4.66 1.08 -34.84
CA ARG A 116 5.38 0.75 -36.06
C ARG A 116 6.71 0.06 -35.77
N LEU A 117 7.48 0.54 -34.79
CA LEU A 117 8.72 -0.11 -34.35
C LEU A 117 8.46 -1.52 -33.81
N ILE A 118 7.38 -1.71 -33.06
CA ILE A 118 6.92 -3.03 -32.59
C ILE A 118 6.54 -3.94 -33.77
N GLU A 119 5.86 -3.42 -34.80
CA GLU A 119 5.51 -4.19 -36.00
C GLU A 119 6.74 -4.61 -36.83
N GLU A 120 7.79 -3.79 -36.84
CA GLU A 120 9.04 -4.03 -37.55
C GLU A 120 9.97 -5.04 -36.83
N ASP A 121 9.84 -5.21 -35.50
CA ASP A 121 10.59 -6.22 -34.72
C ASP A 121 9.73 -7.46 -34.35
N PRO A 122 9.93 -8.61 -35.01
CA PRO A 122 9.16 -9.82 -34.76
C PRO A 122 9.37 -10.42 -33.36
N VAL A 123 10.47 -10.11 -32.67
CA VAL A 123 10.73 -10.59 -31.30
C VAL A 123 9.88 -9.80 -30.32
N THR A 124 10.00 -8.48 -30.33
CA THR A 124 9.21 -7.57 -29.46
C THR A 124 7.71 -7.74 -29.69
N LYS A 125 7.27 -7.87 -30.95
CA LYS A 125 5.87 -8.14 -31.27
C LYS A 125 5.34 -9.39 -30.58
N LYS A 126 6.10 -10.48 -30.62
CA LYS A 126 5.71 -11.77 -30.05
C LYS A 126 5.68 -11.71 -28.52
N GLU A 127 6.66 -11.07 -27.90
CA GLU A 127 6.66 -10.87 -26.44
C GLU A 127 5.43 -10.09 -25.97
N LEU A 128 5.09 -8.99 -26.66
CA LEU A 128 3.92 -8.18 -26.34
C LEU A 128 2.59 -8.89 -26.61
N GLU A 129 2.55 -9.79 -27.60
CA GLU A 129 1.41 -10.67 -27.87
C GLU A 129 1.26 -11.72 -26.75
N ASP A 130 2.35 -12.34 -26.31
CA ASP A 130 2.37 -13.31 -25.20
C ASP A 130 1.94 -12.67 -23.87
N PHE A 131 2.24 -11.38 -23.65
CA PHE A 131 1.76 -10.62 -22.49
C PHE A 131 0.32 -10.10 -22.63
N GLY A 132 -0.31 -10.24 -23.80
CA GLY A 132 -1.67 -9.77 -24.07
C GLY A 132 -1.82 -8.25 -24.22
N ILE A 133 -0.72 -7.49 -24.21
CA ILE A 133 -0.71 -6.02 -24.22
C ILE A 133 -0.80 -5.47 -25.67
N LEU A 134 -0.34 -6.25 -26.65
CA LEU A 134 -0.32 -5.84 -28.06
C LEU A 134 -1.69 -5.37 -28.57
N SER A 135 -2.76 -6.06 -28.15
CA SER A 135 -4.14 -5.71 -28.54
C SER A 135 -4.59 -4.37 -27.97
N SER A 136 -4.23 -4.05 -26.72
CA SER A 136 -4.52 -2.77 -26.06
C SER A 136 -3.75 -1.61 -26.71
N LEU A 137 -2.49 -1.84 -27.09
CA LEU A 137 -1.68 -0.84 -27.81
C LEU A 137 -2.22 -0.59 -29.22
N GLN A 138 -2.55 -1.64 -29.96
CA GLN A 138 -3.16 -1.49 -31.29
C GLN A 138 -4.53 -0.80 -31.23
N GLY A 139 -5.29 -0.99 -30.16
CA GLY A 139 -6.54 -0.27 -29.90
C GLY A 139 -6.37 1.24 -29.70
N LEU A 140 -5.14 1.71 -29.44
CA LEU A 140 -4.79 3.13 -29.32
C LEU A 140 -4.29 3.77 -30.61
N LYS A 141 -3.98 2.95 -31.62
CA LYS A 141 -3.53 3.41 -32.94
C LYS A 141 -4.54 4.38 -33.56
N GLY A 142 -4.11 5.61 -33.85
CA GLY A 142 -4.98 6.65 -34.41
C GLY A 142 -6.02 7.27 -33.47
N ALA A 143 -5.98 7.00 -32.16
CA ALA A 143 -6.82 7.68 -31.16
C ALA A 143 -6.46 9.18 -30.99
N ASP A 144 -5.33 9.61 -31.55
CA ASP A 144 -4.84 10.99 -31.48
C ASP A 144 -5.38 11.91 -32.59
N LYS A 145 -6.12 11.37 -33.57
CA LYS A 145 -6.64 12.12 -34.73
C LYS A 145 -8.07 12.66 -34.56
N LYS A 146 -8.56 12.84 -33.34
CA LYS A 146 -9.89 13.40 -33.06
C LYS A 146 -9.86 14.62 -32.16
#